data_AF-A0A1G3KJB8-F1
#
_entry.id   AF-A0A1G3KJB8-F1
#
_cell.length_a   1.000
_cell.length_b   1.000
_cell.length_c   1.000
_cell.angle_alpha   90.00
_cell.angle_beta   90.00
_cell.angle_gamma   90.00
#
_symmetry.space_group_name_H-M   'P 1'
#
loop_
_entity.id
_entity.type
_entity.pdbx_description
1 polymer ?
#
loop_
_entity_poly.entity_id
_entity_poly.type
_entity_poly.pdbx_seq_one_letter_code
_entity_poly.pdbx_strand_id
1 'polypeptide(L)' 'MQGSMLSVAIAAAALFGVAEVANWRRNNRHDVEEVGFMPWRGIALASAGVALFAAAFWLSGR' A
#
# COMPACT_ATOMS: atom_id res chain seq x y z
N MET A 1 -23.78 -3.96 5.51
CA MET A 1 -22.74 -3.17 6.22
C MET A 1 -22.50 -1.89 5.42
N GLN A 2 -22.98 -0.73 5.87
CA GLN A 2 -22.73 0.55 5.19
C GLN A 2 -21.61 1.26 5.95
N GLY A 3 -20.36 1.11 5.48
CA GLY A 3 -19.25 1.91 5.99
C GLY A 3 -19.52 3.38 5.66
N SER A 4 -19.31 4.27 6.63
CA SER A 4 -19.47 5.71 6.43
C SER A 4 -18.56 6.19 5.29
N MET A 5 -19.07 7.05 4.39
CA MET A 5 -18.26 7.64 3.31
C MET A 5 -17.01 8.33 3.86
N LEU A 6 -17.07 8.87 5.08
CA LEU A 6 -15.93 9.47 5.76
C LEU A 6 -14.83 8.44 6.05
N SER A 7 -15.20 7.24 6.48
CA SER A 7 -14.26 6.14 6.74
C SER A 7 -13.54 5.73 5.47
N VAL A 8 -14.27 5.65 4.35
CA VAL A 8 -13.70 5.34 3.03
C VAL A 8 -12.77 6.45 2.56
N ALA A 9 -13.18 7.72 2.72
CA ALA A 9 -12.37 8.87 2.33
C ALA A 9 -11.05 8.94 3.13
N ILE A 10 -11.10 8.69 4.45
CA ILE A 10 -9.90 8.66 5.31
C ILE A 10 -8.96 7.52 4.88
N ALA A 11 -9.50 6.33 4.61
CA ALA A 11 -8.69 5.20 4.15
C ALA A 11 -8.03 5.48 2.78
N ALA A 12 -8.77 6.10 1.86
CA ALA A 12 -8.24 6.49 0.56
C ALA A 12 -7.14 7.56 0.67
N ALA A 13 -7.32 8.56 1.53
CA ALA A 13 -6.33 9.59 1.78
C ALA A 13 -5.04 9.02 2.39
N ALA A 14 -5.16 8.07 3.32
CA ALA A 14 -4.00 7.38 3.90
C ALA A 14 -3.22 6.57 2.84
N LEU A 15 -3.94 5.82 1.98
CA LEU A 15 -3.32 5.06 0.88
C LEU A 15 -2.60 5.97 -0.11
N PHE A 16 -3.21 7.11 -0.46
CA PHE A 16 -2.60 8.12 -1.32
C PHE A 16 -1.30 8.67 -0.69
N GLY A 17 -1.32 9.01 0.59
CA GLY A 17 -0.13 9.49 1.31
C GLY A 17 1.01 8.48 1.30
N VAL A 18 0.71 7.20 1.52
CA VAL A 18 1.73 6.13 1.48
C VAL A 18 2.30 5.97 0.06
N ALA A 19 1.46 6.02 -0.97
CA ALA A 19 1.89 5.93 -2.36
C ALA A 19 2.82 7.09 -2.74
N GLU A 20 2.47 8.32 -2.36
CA GLU A 20 3.27 9.51 -2.68
C GLU A 20 4.61 9.51 -1.93
N VAL A 21 4.62 9.10 -0.65
CA VAL A 21 5.88 8.95 0.12
C VAL A 21 6.78 7.89 -0.50
N ALA A 22 6.23 6.77 -0.96
CA ALA A 22 6.99 5.73 -1.64
C ALA A 22 7.56 6.23 -2.98
N ASN A 23 6.80 7.04 -3.72
CA ASN A 23 7.22 7.67 -4.97
C ASN A 23 8.33 8.72 -4.74
N TRP A 24 8.17 9.58 -3.73
CA TRP A 24 9.19 10.54 -3.33
C TRP A 24 10.50 9.86 -2.91
N ARG A 25 10.43 8.78 -2.10
CA ARG A 25 11.62 7.97 -1.76
C ARG A 25 12.26 7.30 -2.98
N ARG A 26 11.50 7.03 -4.04
CA ARG A 26 12.03 6.48 -5.29
C ARG A 26 12.73 7.55 -6.12
N ASN A 27 12.16 8.75 -6.22
CA ASN A 27 12.70 9.83 -7.05
C ASN A 27 13.82 10.62 -6.37
N ASN A 28 13.84 10.72 -5.03
CA ASN A 28 14.86 11.46 -4.28
C ASN A 28 16.05 10.57 -3.87
N ARG A 29 16.40 9.57 -4.69
CA ARG A 29 17.62 8.78 -4.48
C ARG A 29 18.80 9.56 -5.05
N HIS A 30 19.78 9.83 -4.19
CA HIS A 30 21.02 10.51 -4.56
C HIS A 30 21.95 9.61 -5.37
N ASP A 31 21.97 8.30 -5.08
CA ASP A 31 22.70 7.29 -5.84
C ASP A 31 21.75 6.34 -6.57
N VAL A 32 21.73 6.46 -7.91
CA VAL A 32 20.89 5.63 -8.79
C VAL A 32 21.53 4.25 -9.03
N GLU A 33 22.85 4.17 -8.86
CA GLU A 33 23.68 2.98 -9.12
C GLU A 33 23.88 2.11 -7.87
N GLU A 34 23.71 2.67 -6.67
CA GLU A 34 23.72 1.90 -5.43
C GLU A 34 22.38 1.18 -5.24
N VAL A 35 22.23 0.05 -5.93
CA VAL A 35 21.12 -0.90 -5.76
C VAL A 35 21.25 -1.65 -4.43
N GLY A 36 21.24 -0.93 -3.32
CA GLY A 36 20.91 -1.47 -2.01
C GLY A 36 19.50 -2.10 -2.03
N PHE A 37 19.19 -2.96 -1.04
CA PHE A 37 17.96 -3.76 -0.95
C PHE A 37 16.72 -3.01 -1.48
N MET A 38 16.29 -3.34 -2.70
CA MET A 38 15.22 -2.64 -3.39
C MET A 38 13.89 -2.93 -2.66
N PRO A 39 13.27 -1.96 -1.96
CA PRO A 39 12.11 -2.22 -1.10
C PRO A 39 10.85 -2.61 -1.89
N TRP A 40 10.92 -2.63 -3.22
CA TRP A 40 9.85 -3.04 -4.13
C TRP A 40 9.35 -4.46 -3.86
N ARG A 41 10.25 -5.38 -3.52
CA ARG A 41 9.84 -6.73 -3.14
C ARG A 41 9.01 -6.72 -1.86
N GLY A 42 9.36 -5.90 -0.89
CA GLY A 42 8.61 -5.71 0.35
C GLY A 42 7.24 -5.08 0.12
N ILE A 43 7.15 -4.06 -0.74
CA ILE A 43 5.89 -3.43 -1.11
C ILE A 43 4.98 -4.43 -1.84
N ALA A 44 5.52 -5.20 -2.79
CA ALA A 44 4.76 -6.23 -3.50
C ALA A 44 4.22 -7.31 -2.53
N LEU A 45 5.03 -7.74 -1.57
CA LEU A 45 4.63 -8.71 -0.54
C LEU A 45 3.54 -8.14 0.38
N ALA A 46 3.68 -6.87 0.80
CA ALA A 46 2.68 -6.19 1.61
C ALA A 46 1.35 -6.04 0.84
N SER A 47 1.39 -5.61 -0.42
CA SER A 47 0.21 -5.51 -1.29
C SER A 47 -0.46 -6.87 -1.50
N ALA A 48 0.31 -7.92 -1.76
CA ALA A 48 -0.22 -9.28 -1.87
C ALA A 48 -0.88 -9.74 -0.56
N GLY A 49 -0.27 -9.45 0.59
CA GLY A 49 -0.83 -9.77 1.90
C GLY A 49 -2.18 -9.08 2.15
N VAL A 50 -2.28 -7.77 1.85
CA VAL A 50 -3.54 -7.01 1.98
C VAL A 50 -4.62 -7.59 1.06
N ALA A 51 -4.28 -7.93 -0.18
CA ALA A 51 -5.24 -8.51 -1.14
C ALA A 51 -5.77 -9.87 -0.66
N LEU A 52 -4.89 -10.76 -0.19
CA LEU A 52 -5.26 -12.07 0.35
C LEU A 52 -6.12 -11.93 1.60
N PHE A 53 -5.77 -11.01 2.50
CA PHE A 53 -6.53 -10.75 3.72
C PHE A 53 -7.95 -10.23 3.41
N ALA A 54 -8.07 -9.27 2.49
CA ALA A 54 -9.36 -8.74 2.06
C ALA A 54 -10.23 -9.83 1.40
N ALA A 55 -9.65 -10.66 0.55
CA ALA A 55 -10.33 -11.78 -0.09
C ALA A 55 -10.83 -12.82 0.93
N ALA A 56 -9.99 -13.18 1.91
CA ALA A 56 -10.35 -14.11 2.97
C ALA A 56 -11.49 -13.57 3.85
N PHE A 57 -11.44 -12.29 4.24
CA PHE A 57 -12.50 -11.65 5.01
C PHE A 57 -13.83 -11.60 4.25
N TRP A 58 -13.79 -11.32 2.95
CA TRP A 58 -14.98 -11.33 2.10
C TRP A 58 -15.60 -12.74 1.98
N LEU A 59 -14.76 -13.77 1.82
CA LEU A 59 -15.21 -15.16 1.77
C LEU A 59 -15.78 -15.65 3.11
N SER A 60 -15.20 -15.22 4.24
CA SER A 60 -15.63 -15.62 5.59
C SER A 60 -16.92 -14.93 6.04
N GLY A 61 -17.16 -13.70 5.58
CA GLY A 61 -18.36 -12.92 5.91
C GLY A 61 -19.57 -13.17 4.99
N ARG A 62 -19.46 -14.09 4.03
CA ARG A 62 -20.51 -14.51 3.10
C ARG A 62 -21.10 -15.85 3.55
#